data_AF-A0A349DAJ2-F1
#
_entry.id   AF-A0A349DAJ2-F1
#
_cell.length_a   1.000
_cell.length_b   1.000
_cell.length_c   1.000
_cell.angle_alpha   90.00
_cell.angle_beta   90.00
_cell.angle_gamma   90.00
#
_symmetry.space_group_name_H-M   'P 1'
#
loop_
_entity.id
_entity.type
_entity.pdbx_description
1 polymer ?
#
loop_
_entity_poly.entity_id
_entity_poly.type
_entity_poly.pdbx_seq_one_letter_code
_entity_poly.pdbx_strand_id
1 'polypeptide(L)'
;METFDISYALEHITVLVDTREQPTIRAKKRLESMNLPYERKKLDFGDYSAKCTLPDDREVDFSASLAVERKMNIDEICHCFCHERRRFINEFERARESGAKMYILIENADWEKIYNGRYRSRMSEKALSASLLAFLARYDCQVLFCKAETTGKLIRDIIYREIKERLERIDA
;
A
#
# COMPACT_ATOMS: atom_id res chain seq x y z
N MET A 1 22.72 -9.68 -20.84
CA MET A 1 21.68 -8.77 -20.34
C MET A 1 22.29 -7.39 -20.35
N GLU A 2 21.63 -6.43 -20.98
CA GLU A 2 22.04 -5.03 -20.85
C GLU A 2 21.72 -4.57 -19.44
N THR A 3 22.74 -4.19 -18.68
CA THR A 3 22.58 -3.51 -17.40
C THR A 3 21.88 -2.19 -17.65
N PHE A 4 20.63 -2.06 -17.24
CA PHE A 4 19.86 -0.82 -17.40
C PHE A 4 20.05 0.08 -16.17
N ASP A 5 20.06 1.40 -16.38
CA ASP A 5 20.26 2.35 -15.28
C ASP A 5 19.05 2.36 -14.34
N ILE A 6 19.18 1.63 -13.23
CA ILE A 6 18.16 1.57 -12.17
C ILE A 6 17.91 2.95 -11.57
N SER A 7 18.93 3.82 -11.51
CA SER A 7 18.78 5.18 -10.97
C SER A 7 17.81 6.00 -11.83
N TYR A 8 17.95 5.90 -13.15
CA TYR A 8 17.01 6.52 -14.09
C TYR A 8 15.58 6.05 -13.83
N ALA A 9 15.36 4.73 -13.71
CA ALA A 9 14.03 4.18 -13.46
C ALA A 9 13.43 4.69 -12.13
N LEU A 10 14.25 4.83 -11.08
CA LEU A 10 13.82 5.31 -9.78
C LEU A 10 13.50 6.81 -9.74
N GLU A 11 14.18 7.61 -10.57
CA GLU A 11 13.87 9.04 -10.76
C GLU A 11 12.57 9.25 -11.56
N HIS A 12 12.19 8.28 -12.39
CA HIS A 12 11.00 8.33 -13.27
C HIS A 12 9.83 7.47 -12.75
N ILE A 13 9.69 7.34 -11.43
CA ILE A 13 8.52 6.68 -10.81
C ILE A 13 7.29 7.59 -10.92
N THR A 14 6.18 7.01 -11.37
CA THR A 14 4.84 7.60 -11.27
C THR A 14 3.96 6.74 -10.35
N VAL A 15 3.36 7.37 -9.34
CA VAL A 15 2.43 6.69 -8.43
C VAL A 15 1.09 6.45 -9.14
N LEU A 16 0.61 5.22 -9.10
CA LEU A 16 -0.72 4.86 -9.58
C LEU A 16 -1.69 4.94 -8.39
N VAL A 17 -2.70 5.80 -8.50
CA VAL A 17 -3.71 6.04 -7.46
C VAL A 17 -5.02 5.43 -7.89
N ASP A 18 -5.60 4.55 -7.07
CA ASP A 18 -6.86 3.90 -7.39
C ASP A 18 -7.96 4.95 -7.65
N THR A 19 -8.73 4.76 -8.72
CA THR A 19 -9.84 5.68 -9.11
C THR A 19 -10.94 5.84 -8.05
N ARG A 20 -11.10 4.87 -7.13
CA ARG A 20 -12.12 4.89 -6.07
C ARG A 20 -11.74 5.82 -4.92
N GLU A 21 -10.47 6.19 -4.77
CA GLU A 21 -10.05 7.18 -3.77
C GLU A 21 -10.77 8.53 -4.01
N GLN A 22 -11.33 9.12 -2.96
CA GLN A 22 -12.09 10.36 -3.12
C GLN A 22 -11.15 11.58 -3.14
N PRO A 23 -11.36 12.57 -4.03
CA PRO A 23 -10.51 13.75 -4.16
C PRO A 23 -10.78 14.77 -3.04
N THR A 24 -10.49 14.38 -1.80
CA THR A 24 -10.64 15.23 -0.62
C THR A 24 -9.42 16.12 -0.40
N ILE A 25 -9.56 17.17 0.42
CA ILE A 25 -8.42 18.02 0.83
C ILE A 25 -7.30 17.18 1.47
N ARG A 26 -7.65 16.15 2.25
CA ARG A 26 -6.68 15.23 2.87
C ARG A 26 -5.98 14.36 1.84
N ALA A 27 -6.71 13.85 0.85
CA ALA A 27 -6.12 13.11 -0.26
C ALA A 27 -5.15 13.99 -1.06
N LYS A 28 -5.53 15.23 -1.38
CA LYS A 28 -4.66 16.18 -2.07
C LYS A 28 -3.35 16.44 -1.30
N LYS A 29 -3.43 16.77 0.00
CA LYS A 29 -2.24 16.97 0.85
C LYS A 29 -1.32 15.74 0.92
N ARG A 30 -1.91 14.54 0.94
CA ARG A 30 -1.17 13.28 0.95
C ARG A 30 -0.46 13.03 -0.38
N LEU A 31 -1.12 13.30 -1.51
CA LEU A 31 -0.50 13.20 -2.83
C LEU A 31 0.63 14.23 -3.01
N GLU A 32 0.41 15.47 -2.57
CA GLU A 32 1.44 16.52 -2.56
C GLU A 32 2.67 16.10 -1.73
N SER A 33 2.46 15.45 -0.57
CA SER A 33 3.56 15.02 0.29
C SER A 33 4.30 13.78 -0.20
N MET A 34 3.77 13.05 -1.20
CA MET A 34 4.55 12.02 -1.90
C MET A 34 5.70 12.64 -2.68
N ASN A 35 5.54 13.85 -3.23
CA ASN A 35 6.54 14.51 -4.07
C ASN A 35 6.98 13.61 -5.26
N LEU A 36 6.00 13.00 -5.92
CA LEU A 36 6.14 12.22 -7.15
C LEU A 36 4.98 12.55 -8.10
N PRO A 37 5.18 12.41 -9.43
CA PRO A 37 4.07 12.35 -10.37
C PRO A 37 3.07 11.26 -9.96
N TYR A 38 1.79 11.49 -10.25
CA TYR A 38 0.77 10.48 -10.03
C TYR A 38 -0.26 10.44 -11.16
N GLU A 39 -0.81 9.26 -11.39
CA GLU A 39 -1.86 8.99 -12.37
C GLU A 39 -3.03 8.28 -11.68
N ARG A 40 -4.27 8.61 -12.06
CA ARG A 40 -5.44 7.87 -11.57
C ARG A 40 -5.68 6.66 -12.47
N LYS A 41 -5.65 5.47 -11.89
CA LYS A 41 -5.85 4.19 -12.60
C LYS A 41 -6.79 3.30 -11.79
N LYS A 42 -7.61 2.49 -12.45
CA LYS A 42 -8.34 1.43 -11.73
C LYS A 42 -7.34 0.33 -11.35
N LEU A 43 -7.20 0.06 -10.05
CA LEU A 43 -6.37 -1.03 -9.54
C LEU A 43 -7.26 -2.23 -9.19
N ASP A 44 -6.74 -3.44 -9.36
CA ASP A 44 -7.47 -4.66 -8.99
C ASP A 44 -7.48 -4.88 -7.47
N PHE A 45 -6.49 -4.33 -6.76
CA PHE A 45 -6.32 -4.35 -5.31
C PHE A 45 -5.45 -3.18 -4.85
N GLY A 46 -5.62 -2.76 -3.59
CA GLY A 46 -4.89 -1.63 -3.01
C GLY A 46 -5.40 -0.26 -3.45
N ASP A 47 -4.93 0.77 -2.75
CA ASP A 47 -5.22 2.17 -3.06
C ASP A 47 -4.10 2.82 -3.89
N TYR A 48 -2.87 2.32 -3.74
CA TYR A 48 -1.68 2.85 -4.39
C TYR A 48 -0.81 1.75 -4.97
N SER A 49 -0.25 2.00 -6.15
CA SER A 49 0.84 1.24 -6.74
C SER A 49 1.73 2.21 -7.53
N ALA A 50 2.51 1.72 -8.48
CA ALA A 50 3.39 2.55 -9.29
C ALA A 50 3.70 1.93 -10.65
N LYS A 51 4.23 2.78 -11.52
CA LYS A 51 4.98 2.42 -12.72
C LYS A 51 6.28 3.22 -12.75
N CYS A 52 7.26 2.78 -13.53
CA CYS A 52 8.43 3.58 -13.86
C CYS A 52 8.73 3.54 -15.35
N THR A 53 9.51 4.51 -15.81
CA THR A 53 10.02 4.57 -17.19
C THR A 53 11.49 4.17 -17.21
N LEU A 54 11.87 3.27 -18.10
CA LEU A 54 13.25 2.84 -18.31
C LEU A 54 13.97 3.80 -19.28
N PRO A 55 15.32 3.77 -19.37
CA PRO A 55 16.08 4.65 -20.28
C PRO A 55 15.73 4.52 -21.77
N ASP A 56 15.10 3.43 -22.17
CA ASP A 56 14.65 3.15 -23.54
C ASP A 56 13.17 3.50 -23.77
N ASP A 57 12.61 4.37 -22.93
CA ASP A 57 11.21 4.83 -22.93
C ASP A 57 10.15 3.74 -22.69
N ARG A 58 10.56 2.51 -22.34
CA ARG A 58 9.60 1.47 -21.95
C ARG A 58 9.06 1.73 -20.56
N GLU A 59 7.74 1.62 -20.40
CA GLU A 59 7.09 1.64 -19.09
C GLU A 59 7.05 0.24 -18.47
N VAL A 60 7.39 0.15 -17.18
CA VAL A 60 7.20 -1.05 -16.36
C VAL A 60 6.11 -0.75 -15.34
N ASP A 61 5.02 -1.53 -15.40
CA ASP A 61 3.86 -1.37 -14.52
C ASP A 61 3.92 -2.39 -13.37
N PHE A 62 3.87 -1.90 -12.14
CA PHE A 62 3.91 -2.73 -10.93
C PHE A 62 2.53 -2.95 -10.29
N SER A 63 1.44 -2.44 -10.87
CA SER A 63 0.08 -2.55 -10.30
C SER A 63 -0.44 -3.96 -10.10
N ALA A 64 0.09 -4.95 -10.81
CA ALA A 64 -0.21 -6.36 -10.59
C ALA A 64 0.75 -7.06 -9.61
N SER A 65 1.73 -6.36 -9.03
CA SER A 65 2.84 -6.98 -8.28
C SER A 65 3.15 -6.31 -6.93
N LEU A 66 2.67 -5.08 -6.73
CA LEU A 66 2.85 -4.28 -5.53
C LEU A 66 1.61 -3.42 -5.31
N ALA A 67 1.08 -3.40 -4.10
CA ALA A 67 0.14 -2.35 -3.72
C ALA A 67 0.20 -1.97 -2.24
N VAL A 68 -0.18 -0.73 -1.95
CA VAL A 68 -0.40 -0.21 -0.60
C VAL A 68 -1.90 0.03 -0.41
N GLU A 69 -2.46 -0.65 0.59
CA GLU A 69 -3.83 -0.50 1.08
C GLU A 69 -3.80 0.40 2.31
N ARG A 70 -4.42 1.57 2.24
CA ARG A 70 -4.36 2.59 3.30
C ARG A 70 -5.64 2.58 4.13
N LYS A 71 -5.49 2.77 5.44
CA LYS A 71 -6.60 2.96 6.39
C LYS A 71 -6.32 4.18 7.27
N MET A 72 -7.33 5.02 7.47
CA MET A 72 -7.20 6.29 8.19
C MET A 72 -6.95 6.14 9.68
N ASN A 73 -7.34 5.00 10.27
CA ASN A 73 -7.19 4.68 11.68
C ASN A 73 -7.56 3.21 11.96
N ILE A 74 -7.49 2.84 13.24
CA ILE A 74 -7.87 1.52 13.75
C ILE A 74 -9.37 1.22 13.54
N ASP A 75 -10.23 2.24 13.60
CA ASP A 75 -11.68 2.07 13.44
C ASP A 75 -12.05 1.65 12.01
N GLU A 76 -11.34 2.17 11.01
CA GLU A 76 -11.55 1.81 9.61
C GLU A 76 -11.12 0.36 9.35
N ILE A 77 -9.97 -0.09 9.87
CA ILE A 77 -9.58 -1.50 9.71
C ILE A 77 -10.51 -2.44 10.49
N CYS A 78 -11.03 -2.02 11.66
CA CYS A 78 -12.10 -2.73 12.35
C CYS A 78 -13.35 -2.87 11.46
N HIS A 79 -13.75 -1.79 10.78
CA HIS A 79 -14.87 -1.80 9.86
C HIS A 79 -14.65 -2.81 8.72
N CYS A 80 -13.44 -2.84 8.14
CA CYS A 80 -13.06 -3.82 7.13
C CYS A 80 -13.19 -5.26 7.66
N PHE A 81 -12.79 -5.53 8.90
CA PHE A 81 -12.87 -6.89 9.46
C PHE A 81 -14.26 -7.32 9.92
N CYS A 82 -15.16 -6.39 10.18
CA CYS A 82 -16.52 -6.68 10.66
C CYS A 82 -17.57 -6.61 9.54
N HIS A 83 -17.63 -5.52 8.79
CA HIS A 83 -18.73 -5.21 7.86
C HIS A 83 -18.34 -5.49 6.41
N GLU A 84 -17.10 -5.22 6.03
CA GLU A 84 -16.62 -5.41 4.66
C GLU A 84 -15.69 -6.62 4.51
N ARG A 85 -15.74 -7.57 5.45
CA ARG A 85 -14.73 -8.63 5.57
C ARG A 85 -14.55 -9.43 4.28
N ARG A 86 -15.66 -9.78 3.62
CA ARG A 86 -15.64 -10.51 2.36
C ARG A 86 -14.91 -9.72 1.27
N ARG A 87 -15.26 -8.44 1.12
CA ARG A 87 -14.66 -7.54 0.14
C ARG A 87 -13.16 -7.39 0.40
N PHE A 88 -12.79 -7.15 1.65
CA PHE A 88 -11.40 -6.98 2.06
C PHE A 88 -10.59 -8.26 1.80
N ILE A 89 -11.11 -9.44 2.17
CA ILE A 89 -10.46 -10.73 1.85
C ILE A 89 -10.27 -10.89 0.34
N ASN A 90 -11.29 -10.59 -0.47
CA ASN A 90 -11.19 -10.76 -1.92
C ASN A 90 -10.10 -9.87 -2.56
N GLU A 91 -9.81 -8.68 -2.01
CA GLU A 91 -8.69 -7.85 -2.47
C GLU A 91 -7.34 -8.52 -2.21
N PHE A 92 -7.16 -9.16 -1.06
CA PHE A 92 -5.93 -9.87 -0.71
C PHE A 92 -5.80 -11.22 -1.44
N GLU A 93 -6.90 -11.93 -1.71
CA GLU A 93 -6.86 -13.13 -2.56
C GLU A 93 -6.43 -12.79 -3.99
N ARG A 94 -6.98 -11.73 -4.60
CA ARG A 94 -6.55 -11.28 -5.94
C ARG A 94 -5.07 -10.91 -5.96
N ALA A 95 -4.60 -10.18 -4.94
CA ALA A 95 -3.20 -9.84 -4.82
C ALA A 95 -2.33 -11.11 -4.72
N ARG A 96 -2.73 -12.07 -3.89
CA ARG A 96 -2.03 -13.35 -3.75
C ARG A 96 -2.00 -14.16 -5.04
N GLU A 97 -3.10 -14.24 -5.77
CA GLU A 97 -3.20 -14.94 -7.07
C GLU A 97 -2.24 -14.34 -8.10
N SER A 98 -2.04 -13.01 -8.07
CA SER A 98 -1.06 -12.31 -8.90
C SER A 98 0.39 -12.36 -8.39
N GLY A 99 0.63 -12.95 -7.21
CA GLY A 99 1.94 -12.93 -6.56
C GLY A 99 2.37 -11.54 -6.07
N ALA A 100 1.41 -10.63 -5.85
CA ALA A 100 1.68 -9.26 -5.46
C ALA A 100 2.03 -9.13 -3.97
N LYS A 101 2.93 -8.20 -3.67
CA LYS A 101 3.25 -7.79 -2.30
C LYS A 101 2.27 -6.72 -1.82
N MET A 102 1.59 -6.99 -0.71
CA MET A 102 0.63 -6.07 -0.11
C MET A 102 1.17 -5.40 1.15
N TYR A 103 0.95 -4.10 1.26
CA TYR A 103 1.21 -3.31 2.47
C TYR A 103 -0.10 -2.75 3.00
N ILE A 104 -0.46 -3.06 4.24
CA ILE A 104 -1.53 -2.41 4.96
C ILE A 104 -0.92 -1.24 5.74
N LEU A 105 -1.25 -0.02 5.37
CA LEU A 105 -0.77 1.19 6.05
C LEU A 105 -1.89 1.81 6.88
N ILE A 106 -1.76 1.75 8.21
CA ILE A 106 -2.76 2.25 9.16
C ILE A 106 -2.26 3.54 9.82
N GLU A 107 -3.01 4.62 9.64
CA GLU A 107 -2.68 5.92 10.23
C GLU A 107 -3.03 6.01 11.72
N ASN A 108 -2.25 6.80 12.46
CA ASN A 108 -2.43 7.14 13.88
C ASN A 108 -2.58 5.94 14.83
N ALA A 109 -2.11 4.77 14.40
CA ALA A 109 -2.21 3.51 15.10
C ALA A 109 -0.81 2.99 15.49
N ASP A 110 -0.79 2.01 16.39
CA ASP A 110 0.36 1.22 16.78
C ASP A 110 -0.17 -0.06 17.46
N TRP A 111 0.70 -1.05 17.67
CA TRP A 111 0.28 -2.31 18.29
C TRP A 111 -0.18 -2.11 19.72
N GLU A 112 0.43 -1.19 20.46
CA GLU A 112 0.08 -0.87 21.84
C GLU A 112 -1.35 -0.33 21.94
N LYS A 113 -1.79 0.54 21.03
CA LYS A 113 -3.19 0.98 20.96
C LYS A 113 -4.12 -0.18 20.63
N ILE A 114 -3.73 -1.06 19.73
CA ILE A 114 -4.54 -2.23 19.36
C ILE A 114 -4.73 -3.15 20.56
N TYR A 115 -3.64 -3.58 21.20
CA TYR A 115 -3.68 -4.50 22.35
C TYR A 115 -4.36 -3.90 23.57
N ASN A 116 -4.33 -2.57 23.74
CA ASN A 116 -4.99 -1.87 24.84
C ASN A 116 -6.40 -1.36 24.48
N GLY A 117 -6.97 -1.73 23.33
CA GLY A 117 -8.33 -1.33 22.95
C GLY A 117 -8.51 0.19 22.77
N ARG A 118 -7.45 0.93 22.43
CA ARG A 118 -7.47 2.41 22.31
C ARG A 118 -8.00 2.87 20.96
N TYR A 119 -9.28 2.60 20.72
CA TYR A 119 -10.03 2.98 19.52
C TYR A 119 -11.54 2.99 19.83
N ARG A 120 -12.41 3.37 18.89
CA ARG A 120 -13.85 3.58 19.13
C ARG A 120 -14.72 2.35 18.81
N SER A 121 -14.29 1.54 17.86
CA SER A 121 -14.95 0.30 17.44
C SER A 121 -15.22 -0.62 18.62
N ARG A 122 -16.33 -1.36 18.55
CA ARG A 122 -16.70 -2.40 19.54
C ARG A 122 -16.05 -3.76 19.27
N MET A 123 -15.24 -3.88 18.21
CA MET A 123 -14.44 -5.08 17.97
C MET A 123 -13.43 -5.23 19.10
N SER A 124 -13.37 -6.41 19.73
CA SER A 124 -12.41 -6.64 20.82
C SER A 124 -10.97 -6.59 20.31
N GLU A 125 -10.06 -6.17 21.19
CA GLU A 125 -8.62 -6.09 20.96
C GLU A 125 -8.04 -7.44 20.51
N LYS A 126 -8.55 -8.53 21.10
CA LYS A 126 -8.19 -9.91 20.72
C LYS A 126 -8.64 -10.25 19.31
N ALA A 127 -9.85 -9.86 18.91
CA ALA A 127 -10.35 -10.15 17.57
C ALA A 127 -9.61 -9.33 16.50
N LEU A 128 -9.30 -8.07 16.79
CA LEU A 128 -8.58 -7.18 15.88
C LEU A 128 -7.14 -7.66 15.67
N SER A 129 -6.39 -7.87 16.75
CA SER A 129 -5.01 -8.37 16.69
C SER A 129 -4.94 -9.74 15.98
N ALA A 130 -5.83 -10.67 16.31
CA ALA A 130 -5.92 -11.96 15.63
C ALA A 130 -6.21 -11.82 14.12
N SER A 131 -7.06 -10.88 13.72
CA SER A 131 -7.37 -10.64 12.30
C SER A 131 -6.15 -10.08 11.55
N LEU A 132 -5.44 -9.11 12.12
CA LEU A 132 -4.23 -8.55 11.51
C LEU A 132 -3.13 -9.61 11.38
N LEU A 133 -2.85 -10.35 12.45
CA LEU A 133 -1.83 -11.42 12.44
C LEU A 133 -2.21 -12.55 11.48
N ALA A 134 -3.49 -12.89 11.36
CA ALA A 134 -3.95 -13.85 10.37
C ALA A 134 -3.74 -13.37 8.93
N PHE A 135 -3.92 -12.07 8.65
CA PHE A 135 -3.65 -11.51 7.33
C PHE A 135 -2.15 -11.55 7.00
N LEU A 136 -1.28 -11.17 7.95
CA LEU A 136 0.18 -11.30 7.81
C LEU A 136 0.57 -12.75 7.46
N ALA A 137 0.02 -13.74 8.17
CA ALA A 137 0.34 -15.15 7.95
C ALA A 137 -0.23 -15.73 6.65
N ARG A 138 -1.42 -15.31 6.21
CA ARG A 138 -2.11 -15.89 5.05
C ARG A 138 -1.69 -15.29 3.72
N TYR A 139 -1.45 -13.99 3.71
CA TYR A 139 -1.25 -13.21 2.49
C TYR A 139 0.18 -12.70 2.33
N ASP A 140 1.08 -13.05 3.26
CA ASP A 140 2.44 -12.50 3.34
C ASP A 140 2.47 -10.97 3.17
N CYS A 141 1.46 -10.29 3.70
CA CYS A 141 1.40 -8.83 3.64
C CYS A 141 2.24 -8.23 4.78
N GLN A 142 2.44 -6.92 4.74
CA GLN A 142 3.03 -6.16 5.84
C GLN A 142 1.97 -5.26 6.47
N VAL A 143 2.08 -5.02 7.78
CA VAL A 143 1.26 -4.02 8.49
C VAL A 143 2.21 -2.93 8.98
N LEU A 144 2.01 -1.72 8.47
CA LEU A 144 2.80 -0.55 8.80
C LEU A 144 1.92 0.50 9.46
N PHE A 145 2.53 1.29 10.32
CA PHE A 145 1.88 2.38 11.04
C PHE A 145 2.58 3.70 10.76
N CYS A 146 1.80 4.77 10.64
CA CYS A 146 2.34 6.12 10.47
C CYS A 146 1.39 7.16 11.06
N LYS A 147 1.82 8.42 11.10
CA LYS A 147 0.91 9.54 11.34
C LYS A 147 0.29 9.98 10.02
N ALA A 148 -0.88 10.61 10.07
CA ALA A 148 -1.55 11.09 8.86
C ALA A 148 -0.67 12.06 8.03
N GLU A 149 0.14 12.89 8.69
CA GLU A 149 1.06 13.80 8.00
C GLU A 149 2.23 13.10 7.31
N THR A 150 2.62 11.90 7.73
CA THR A 150 3.74 11.15 7.15
C THR A 150 3.32 10.09 6.13
N THR A 151 2.01 9.86 5.95
CA THR A 151 1.47 8.81 5.07
C THR A 151 1.96 8.93 3.63
N GLY A 152 1.89 10.11 3.02
CA GLY A 152 2.33 10.29 1.62
C GLY A 152 3.81 9.99 1.44
N LYS A 153 4.66 10.50 2.34
CA LYS A 153 6.10 10.19 2.36
C LYS A 153 6.35 8.69 2.50
N LEU A 154 5.66 8.00 3.40
CA LEU A 154 5.86 6.57 3.62
C LEU A 154 5.38 5.72 2.43
N ILE A 155 4.27 6.09 1.78
CA ILE A 155 3.82 5.42 0.55
C ILE A 155 4.89 5.52 -0.53
N ARG A 156 5.45 6.72 -0.75
CA ARG A 156 6.59 6.89 -1.67
C ARG A 156 7.74 5.98 -1.28
N ASP A 157 8.18 6.03 -0.01
CA ASP A 157 9.39 5.34 0.42
C ASP A 157 9.22 3.79 0.30
N ILE A 158 8.01 3.27 0.54
CA ILE A 158 7.66 1.86 0.28
C ILE A 158 7.79 1.53 -1.22
N ILE A 159 7.12 2.32 -2.07
CA ILE A 159 7.11 2.11 -3.52
C ILE A 159 8.54 2.15 -4.09
N TYR A 160 9.31 3.18 -3.71
CA TYR A 160 10.68 3.36 -4.17
C TYR A 160 11.54 2.14 -3.83
N ARG A 161 11.47 1.65 -2.59
CA ARG A 161 12.26 0.50 -2.15
C ARG A 161 11.83 -0.79 -2.84
N GLU A 162 10.54 -1.03 -2.98
CA GLU A 162 10.03 -2.21 -3.69
C GLU A 162 10.45 -2.23 -5.16
N ILE A 163 10.36 -1.10 -5.87
CA ILE A 163 10.80 -1.01 -7.27
C ILE A 163 12.31 -1.25 -7.35
N LYS A 164 13.11 -0.60 -6.50
CA LYS A 164 14.57 -0.77 -6.50
C LYS A 164 14.98 -2.23 -6.34
N GLU A 165 14.48 -2.89 -5.31
CA GLU A 165 14.83 -4.29 -5.02
C GLU A 165 14.36 -5.26 -6.12
N ARG A 166 13.25 -4.95 -6.81
CA ARG A 166 12.76 -5.75 -7.95
C ARG A 166 13.64 -5.57 -9.17
N LEU A 167 14.01 -4.34 -9.50
CA LEU A 167 14.88 -4.05 -10.64
C LEU A 167 16.28 -4.65 -10.42
N GLU A 168 16.84 -4.54 -9.22
CA GLU A 168 18.15 -5.14 -8.87
C GLU A 168 18.13 -6.67 -9.00
N ARG A 169 17.01 -7.35 -8.71
CA ARG A 169 16.87 -8.80 -8.91
C ARG A 169 16.70 -9.21 -10.37
N ILE A 170 16.16 -8.33 -11.20
CA ILE A 170 16.01 -8.57 -12.64
C ILE A 170 17.35 -8.36 -13.35
N ASP A 171 18.18 -7.45 -12.85
CA ASP A 171 19.49 -7.12 -13.43
C ASP A 171 20.60 -8.11 -13.03
N ALA A 172 20.45 -8.78 -11.88
CA ALA A 172 21.38 -9.79 -11.35
C ALA A 172 21.28 -11.15 -12.06
#